data_AF-A0A4R2JDU5-F1
#
_entry.id   AF-A0A4R2JDU5-F1
#
_cell.length_a   1.000
_cell.length_b   1.000
_cell.length_c   1.000
_cell.angle_alpha   90.00
_cell.angle_beta   90.00
_cell.angle_gamma   90.00
#
_symmetry.space_group_name_H-M   'P 1'
#
loop_
_entity.id
_entity.type
_entity.pdbx_description
1 polymer ?
#
loop_
_entity_poly.entity_id
_entity_poly.type
_entity_poly.pdbx_seq_one_letter_code
_entity_poly.pdbx_strand_id
1 'polypeptide(L)'
;MSQVLDYVGRPGALAIVGAGYVGAVRYCGFPKNPKCTDRGEYEDFSHHALGMALVYEGGTTDWAGGEPAGHVAGARARADATTRIGFPEHRPIYMAIDTEIIGHARHDTVMAYLDGAAAELGGVALAGVYGQISVVQRALEEGHVAFGWQTVAWSHGLRYPGAHLYQHAGYVYPGGVEADANDVLAPDWGQHNAEDDVTLTTTQDGWLHDTRDRVMGMLVQRYTDEDNKQGPYRALDTGDGAFLLGAIAQLGAKVDALAGVLSDDEANIIAAVRAQQNGGQIDLNALAATMAPVLAPILGPLIKAGATADDVRAAVDASLKAILAKAAS
;
A
#
# COMPACT_ATOMS: atom_id res chain seq x y z
N MET A 1 -15.65 0.20 12.83
CA MET A 1 -15.56 0.32 11.35
C MET A 1 -14.50 1.37 11.09
N SER A 2 -13.52 1.08 10.25
CA SER A 2 -12.47 2.05 9.93
C SER A 2 -13.01 3.12 9.00
N GLN A 3 -12.44 4.32 9.06
CA GLN A 3 -12.83 5.42 8.18
C GLN A 3 -11.61 6.06 7.51
N VAL A 4 -11.84 6.58 6.31
CA VAL A 4 -10.87 7.36 5.53
C VAL A 4 -11.48 8.73 5.20
N LEU A 5 -10.63 9.66 4.78
CA LEU A 5 -11.04 11.02 4.44
C LEU A 5 -11.00 11.26 2.94
N ASP A 6 -11.72 12.25 2.45
CA ASP A 6 -11.37 12.98 1.24
C ASP A 6 -11.43 14.48 1.51
N TYR A 7 -10.60 15.28 0.83
CA TYR A 7 -10.41 16.69 1.18
C TYR A 7 -9.71 17.52 0.10
N VAL A 8 -9.90 18.84 0.17
CA VAL A 8 -9.19 19.82 -0.67
C VAL A 8 -7.99 20.41 0.06
N GLY A 9 -8.14 20.84 1.31
CA GLY A 9 -7.03 21.28 2.15
C GLY A 9 -6.29 20.09 2.77
N ARG A 10 -4.97 20.17 2.95
CA ARG A 10 -4.17 19.05 3.46
C ARG A 10 -3.97 19.12 4.98
N PRO A 11 -4.61 18.26 5.81
CA PRO A 11 -4.41 18.22 7.26
C PRO A 11 -3.02 17.69 7.69
N GLY A 12 -2.36 16.91 6.83
CA GLY A 12 -1.11 16.19 7.15
C GLY A 12 -1.37 14.87 7.88
N ALA A 13 -0.53 13.86 7.63
CA ALA A 13 -0.78 12.49 8.08
C ALA A 13 -0.93 12.37 9.61
N LEU A 14 -0.11 13.09 10.40
CA LEU A 14 -0.22 13.11 11.86
C LEU A 14 -1.60 13.58 12.38
N ALA A 15 -2.24 14.54 11.70
CA ALA A 15 -3.57 15.02 12.08
C ALA A 15 -4.66 14.01 11.72
N ILE A 16 -4.49 13.27 10.62
CA ILE A 16 -5.38 12.19 10.19
C ILE A 16 -5.32 11.02 11.19
N VAL A 17 -4.10 10.56 11.52
CA VAL A 17 -3.85 9.54 12.55
C VAL A 17 -4.39 9.98 13.91
N GLY A 18 -4.11 11.22 14.33
CA GLY A 18 -4.57 11.77 15.60
C GLY A 18 -6.09 11.91 15.72
N ALA A 19 -6.79 12.02 14.59
CA ALA A 19 -8.25 12.01 14.51
C ALA A 19 -8.87 10.61 14.34
N GLY A 20 -8.04 9.54 14.26
CA GLY A 20 -8.49 8.15 14.22
C GLY A 20 -8.83 7.59 12.83
N TYR A 21 -8.48 8.29 11.76
CA TYR A 21 -8.68 7.82 10.38
C TYR A 21 -7.50 6.96 9.91
N VAL A 22 -7.78 5.98 9.05
CA VAL A 22 -6.77 5.00 8.56
C VAL A 22 -6.18 5.35 7.20
N GLY A 23 -6.61 6.47 6.60
CA GLY A 23 -6.18 6.86 5.26
C GLY A 23 -7.03 7.95 4.63
N ALA A 24 -6.84 8.17 3.33
CA ALA A 24 -7.60 9.12 2.54
C ALA A 24 -7.68 8.75 1.04
N VAL A 25 -8.72 9.23 0.35
CA VAL A 25 -8.78 9.31 -1.11
C VAL A 25 -8.34 10.69 -1.55
N ARG A 26 -7.42 10.77 -2.51
CA ARG A 26 -6.70 12.00 -2.86
C ARG A 26 -6.75 12.32 -4.35
N TYR A 27 -6.94 13.60 -4.68
CA TYR A 27 -7.12 14.01 -6.07
C TYR A 27 -5.83 13.91 -6.90
N CYS A 28 -5.95 13.50 -8.16
CA CYS A 28 -4.84 13.45 -9.13
C CYS A 28 -5.26 13.98 -10.51
N GLY A 29 -4.32 13.99 -11.47
CA GLY A 29 -4.52 14.36 -12.86
C GLY A 29 -4.25 15.84 -13.19
N PHE A 30 -4.23 16.72 -12.19
CA PHE A 30 -4.05 18.17 -12.39
C PHE A 30 -2.86 18.72 -11.58
N PRO A 31 -1.61 18.52 -12.02
CA PRO A 31 -0.38 18.89 -11.29
C PRO A 31 -0.29 20.33 -10.74
N LYS A 32 -1.03 21.27 -11.33
CA LYS A 32 -1.05 22.69 -10.94
C LYS A 32 -2.24 23.06 -10.05
N ASN A 33 -3.16 22.13 -9.81
CA ASN A 33 -4.31 22.32 -8.94
C ASN A 33 -3.92 21.95 -7.50
N PRO A 34 -3.97 22.88 -6.51
CA PRO A 34 -3.61 22.57 -5.13
C PRO A 34 -4.52 21.52 -4.47
N LYS A 35 -5.70 21.24 -5.05
CA LYS A 35 -6.59 20.12 -4.65
C LYS A 35 -5.89 18.75 -4.77
N CYS A 36 -4.99 18.60 -5.75
CA CYS A 36 -4.28 17.34 -6.01
C CYS A 36 -3.18 17.06 -4.97
N THR A 37 -3.02 15.78 -4.61
CA THR A 37 -1.89 15.29 -3.81
C THR A 37 -0.57 15.40 -4.59
N ASP A 38 0.56 15.25 -3.93
CA ASP A 38 1.89 15.15 -4.53
C ASP A 38 2.74 14.10 -3.82
N ARG A 39 3.98 13.91 -4.28
CA ARG A 39 4.92 12.95 -3.68
C ARG A 39 5.18 13.20 -2.20
N GLY A 40 5.20 14.45 -1.74
CA GLY A 40 5.43 14.77 -0.33
C GLY A 40 4.25 14.36 0.55
N GLU A 41 3.01 14.59 0.09
CA GLU A 41 1.81 14.08 0.78
C GLU A 41 1.72 12.54 0.72
N TYR A 42 2.13 11.92 -0.39
CA TYR A 42 2.19 10.45 -0.52
C TYR A 42 3.23 9.81 0.41
N GLU A 43 4.45 10.34 0.47
CA GLU A 43 5.52 9.88 1.36
C GLU A 43 5.15 10.10 2.84
N ASP A 44 4.50 11.22 3.19
CA ASP A 44 3.97 11.48 4.55
C ASP A 44 2.94 10.41 4.98
N PHE A 45 2.06 10.00 4.06
CA PHE A 45 1.13 8.88 4.31
C PHE A 45 1.85 7.55 4.52
N SER A 46 2.79 7.20 3.63
CA SER A 46 3.56 5.95 3.74
C SER A 46 4.38 5.89 5.04
N HIS A 47 5.01 6.99 5.45
CA HIS A 47 5.77 7.09 6.71
C HIS A 47 4.90 6.90 7.96
N HIS A 48 3.62 7.25 7.90
CA HIS A 48 2.66 7.13 9.00
C HIS A 48 1.72 5.92 8.87
N ALA A 49 2.01 5.00 7.95
CA ALA A 49 1.21 3.79 7.66
C ALA A 49 -0.27 4.07 7.34
N LEU A 50 -0.58 5.24 6.77
CA LEU A 50 -1.91 5.59 6.27
C LEU A 50 -2.11 5.05 4.85
N GLY A 51 -3.29 4.48 4.59
CA GLY A 51 -3.69 4.16 3.22
C GLY A 51 -3.96 5.41 2.39
N MET A 52 -3.56 5.41 1.13
CA MET A 52 -3.95 6.44 0.15
C MET A 52 -4.49 5.74 -1.08
N ALA A 53 -5.67 6.14 -1.57
CA ALA A 53 -6.16 5.86 -2.92
C ALA A 53 -6.23 7.16 -3.73
N LEU A 54 -6.30 7.08 -5.06
CA LEU A 54 -6.40 8.25 -5.94
C LEU A 54 -7.79 8.39 -6.57
N VAL A 55 -8.22 9.63 -6.78
CA VAL A 55 -9.43 9.99 -7.54
C VAL A 55 -9.13 11.07 -8.59
N TYR A 56 -9.66 10.90 -9.79
CA TYR A 56 -9.65 11.90 -10.85
C TYR A 56 -10.96 12.69 -10.84
N GLU A 57 -10.85 14.02 -10.73
CA GLU A 57 -11.95 14.97 -10.89
C GLU A 57 -11.40 16.31 -11.40
N GLY A 58 -11.71 16.64 -12.66
CA GLY A 58 -11.56 17.98 -13.24
C GLY A 58 -12.81 18.84 -13.06
N GLY A 59 -13.98 18.20 -13.04
CA GLY A 59 -15.25 18.80 -12.65
C GLY A 59 -16.45 17.86 -12.85
N THR A 60 -17.63 18.31 -12.43
CA THR A 60 -18.88 17.51 -12.34
C THR A 60 -19.40 16.92 -13.66
N THR A 61 -18.80 17.28 -14.80
CA THR A 61 -19.21 16.85 -16.15
C THR A 61 -18.09 16.18 -16.95
N ASP A 62 -17.00 15.72 -16.33
CA ASP A 62 -15.91 15.02 -17.05
C ASP A 62 -16.42 13.83 -17.88
N TRP A 63 -17.44 13.12 -17.36
CA TRP A 63 -18.11 11.99 -18.00
C TRP A 63 -18.94 12.34 -19.24
N ALA A 64 -19.30 13.62 -19.44
CA ALA A 64 -20.30 14.01 -20.45
C ALA A 64 -19.85 13.79 -21.90
N GLY A 65 -18.54 13.60 -22.14
CA GLY A 65 -17.99 13.23 -23.44
C GLY A 65 -17.95 11.73 -23.73
N GLY A 66 -18.40 10.87 -22.80
CA GLY A 66 -18.34 9.41 -22.94
C GLY A 66 -16.91 8.86 -23.05
N GLU A 67 -16.76 7.73 -23.73
CA GLU A 67 -15.49 7.01 -23.95
C GLU A 67 -14.31 7.91 -24.37
N PRO A 68 -14.43 8.83 -25.36
CA PRO A 68 -13.35 9.76 -25.70
C PRO A 68 -12.89 10.66 -24.54
N ALA A 69 -13.79 11.08 -23.67
CA ALA A 69 -13.42 11.83 -22.46
C ALA A 69 -12.81 10.91 -21.40
N GLY A 70 -13.25 9.65 -21.34
CA GLY A 70 -12.69 8.58 -20.51
C GLY A 70 -11.20 8.40 -20.77
N HIS A 71 -10.82 8.21 -22.04
CA HIS A 71 -9.40 8.11 -22.44
C HIS A 71 -8.58 9.33 -21.98
N VAL A 72 -9.08 10.55 -22.22
CA VAL A 72 -8.36 11.77 -21.81
C VAL A 72 -8.21 11.86 -20.29
N ALA A 73 -9.22 11.43 -19.53
CA ALA A 73 -9.22 11.43 -18.08
C ALA A 73 -8.28 10.35 -17.49
N GLY A 74 -8.42 9.10 -17.93
CA GLY A 74 -7.61 7.96 -17.48
C GLY A 74 -6.11 8.15 -17.77
N ALA A 75 -5.76 8.53 -19.01
CA ALA A 75 -4.36 8.78 -19.39
C ALA A 75 -3.74 9.91 -18.56
N ARG A 76 -4.51 10.99 -18.32
CA ARG A 76 -4.07 12.10 -17.47
C ARG A 76 -3.91 11.68 -16.00
N ALA A 77 -4.83 10.88 -15.48
CA ALA A 77 -4.79 10.39 -14.10
C ALA A 77 -3.57 9.48 -13.88
N ARG A 78 -3.37 8.47 -14.74
CA ARG A 78 -2.21 7.55 -14.66
C ARG A 78 -0.88 8.28 -14.84
N ALA A 79 -0.78 9.21 -15.79
CA ALA A 79 0.44 9.98 -16.00
C ALA A 79 0.84 10.79 -14.76
N ASP A 80 -0.11 11.43 -14.08
CA ASP A 80 0.14 12.18 -12.84
C ASP A 80 0.50 11.26 -11.66
N ALA A 81 -0.23 10.15 -11.53
CA ALA A 81 -0.01 9.11 -10.52
C ALA A 81 1.40 8.54 -10.59
N THR A 82 1.84 8.04 -11.75
CA THR A 82 3.18 7.47 -11.95
C THR A 82 4.26 8.55 -11.81
N THR A 83 4.18 9.64 -12.59
CA THR A 83 5.35 10.53 -12.76
C THR A 83 5.58 11.47 -11.58
N ARG A 84 4.51 12.09 -11.06
CA ARG A 84 4.61 13.16 -10.06
C ARG A 84 4.32 12.68 -8.65
N ILE A 85 3.33 11.82 -8.46
CA ILE A 85 2.98 11.30 -7.13
C ILE A 85 3.93 10.15 -6.77
N GLY A 86 4.16 9.21 -7.69
CA GLY A 86 4.85 7.95 -7.39
C GLY A 86 3.90 6.87 -6.84
N PHE A 87 2.62 6.96 -7.20
CA PHE A 87 1.59 6.00 -6.81
C PHE A 87 1.77 4.69 -7.60
N PRO A 88 1.57 3.50 -7.00
CA PRO A 88 1.92 2.26 -7.67
C PRO A 88 1.01 1.95 -8.87
N GLU A 89 1.60 1.43 -9.95
CA GLU A 89 0.88 1.23 -11.22
C GLU A 89 -0.16 0.12 -11.16
N HIS A 90 0.06 -0.89 -10.30
CA HIS A 90 -0.86 -2.01 -10.05
C HIS A 90 -2.04 -1.66 -9.12
N ARG A 91 -2.18 -0.39 -8.72
CA ARG A 91 -3.26 0.08 -7.83
C ARG A 91 -4.25 0.98 -8.60
N PRO A 92 -5.54 0.97 -8.23
CA PRO A 92 -6.60 1.58 -9.03
C PRO A 92 -6.66 3.10 -8.87
N ILE A 93 -7.35 3.75 -9.81
CA ILE A 93 -7.74 5.16 -9.68
C ILE A 93 -9.27 5.27 -9.84
N TYR A 94 -9.90 5.98 -8.92
CA TYR A 94 -11.34 6.27 -8.97
C TYR A 94 -11.63 7.40 -9.97
N MET A 95 -12.64 7.24 -10.80
CA MET A 95 -13.14 8.28 -11.70
C MET A 95 -14.40 8.91 -11.08
N ALA A 96 -14.39 10.23 -10.85
CA ALA A 96 -15.48 10.90 -10.17
C ALA A 96 -16.68 11.21 -11.09
N ILE A 97 -17.86 10.76 -10.69
CA ILE A 97 -19.15 11.12 -11.27
C ILE A 97 -19.90 11.99 -10.25
N ASP A 98 -19.37 13.20 -10.04
CA ASP A 98 -19.84 14.16 -9.03
C ASP A 98 -21.11 14.92 -9.47
N THR A 99 -22.15 14.18 -9.88
CA THR A 99 -23.44 14.76 -10.25
C THR A 99 -24.56 13.71 -10.24
N GLU A 100 -25.81 14.16 -10.16
CA GLU A 100 -26.98 13.29 -10.26
C GLU A 100 -27.16 12.80 -11.71
N ILE A 101 -27.01 11.48 -11.91
CA ILE A 101 -27.20 10.83 -13.20
C ILE A 101 -28.65 10.35 -13.29
N ILE A 102 -29.43 11.03 -14.14
CA ILE A 102 -30.84 10.74 -14.36
C ILE A 102 -31.05 10.19 -15.77
N GLY A 103 -31.60 8.97 -15.85
CA GLY A 103 -32.03 8.33 -17.11
C GLY A 103 -30.96 7.46 -17.79
N HIS A 104 -31.42 6.41 -18.47
CA HIS A 104 -30.57 5.35 -19.04
C HIS A 104 -29.47 5.89 -19.97
N ALA A 105 -29.80 6.75 -20.94
CA ALA A 105 -28.81 7.26 -21.89
C ALA A 105 -27.64 8.03 -21.23
N ARG A 106 -27.87 8.67 -20.08
CA ARG A 106 -26.78 9.29 -19.31
C ARG A 106 -25.96 8.24 -18.55
N HIS A 107 -26.59 7.22 -17.97
CA HIS A 107 -25.87 6.08 -17.42
C HIS A 107 -25.01 5.38 -18.48
N ASP A 108 -25.51 5.15 -19.70
CA ASP A 108 -24.76 4.54 -20.80
C ASP A 108 -23.55 5.42 -21.19
N THR A 109 -23.71 6.75 -21.18
CA THR A 109 -22.60 7.70 -21.40
C THR A 109 -21.55 7.61 -20.28
N VAL A 110 -21.98 7.47 -19.02
CA VAL A 110 -21.07 7.29 -17.87
C VAL A 110 -20.34 5.95 -17.95
N MET A 111 -21.01 4.85 -18.30
CA MET A 111 -20.35 3.55 -18.44
C MET A 111 -19.28 3.60 -19.55
N ALA A 112 -19.60 4.17 -20.71
CA ALA A 112 -18.63 4.38 -21.79
C ALA A 112 -17.44 5.25 -21.35
N TYR A 113 -17.66 6.30 -20.55
CA TYR A 113 -16.58 7.09 -19.96
C TYR A 113 -15.68 6.26 -19.02
N LEU A 114 -16.27 5.37 -18.21
CA LEU A 114 -15.51 4.47 -17.35
C LEU A 114 -14.70 3.45 -18.16
N ASP A 115 -15.25 2.90 -19.25
CA ASP A 115 -14.53 2.00 -20.17
C ASP A 115 -13.30 2.66 -20.79
N GLY A 116 -13.46 3.87 -21.34
CA GLY A 116 -12.36 4.65 -21.91
C GLY A 116 -11.30 5.01 -20.87
N ALA A 117 -11.69 5.29 -19.62
CA ALA A 117 -10.74 5.52 -18.53
C ALA A 117 -10.02 4.23 -18.13
N ALA A 118 -10.74 3.12 -17.97
CA ALA A 118 -10.19 1.81 -17.62
C ALA A 118 -9.14 1.34 -18.63
N ALA A 119 -9.37 1.56 -19.94
CA ALA A 119 -8.40 1.24 -20.98
C ALA A 119 -7.02 1.90 -20.76
N GLU A 120 -7.00 3.16 -20.34
CA GLU A 120 -5.75 3.91 -20.08
C GLU A 120 -5.16 3.66 -18.68
N LEU A 121 -5.98 3.25 -17.71
CA LEU A 121 -5.53 2.90 -16.36
C LEU A 121 -4.82 1.55 -16.28
N GLY A 122 -4.94 0.72 -17.32
CA GLY A 122 -4.37 -0.63 -17.44
C GLY A 122 -5.41 -1.77 -17.36
N GLY A 123 -6.70 -1.45 -17.44
CA GLY A 123 -7.84 -2.37 -17.44
C GLY A 123 -8.82 -2.14 -16.29
N VAL A 124 -9.97 -2.81 -16.34
CA VAL A 124 -11.07 -2.75 -15.35
C VAL A 124 -10.58 -2.95 -13.91
N ALA A 125 -9.63 -3.86 -13.69
CA ALA A 125 -9.02 -4.13 -12.38
C ALA A 125 -8.31 -2.93 -11.75
N LEU A 126 -7.92 -1.93 -12.55
CA LEU A 126 -7.24 -0.71 -12.12
C LEU A 126 -8.14 0.54 -12.22
N ALA A 127 -9.44 0.35 -12.46
CA ALA A 127 -10.44 1.39 -12.49
C ALA A 127 -11.37 1.31 -11.28
N GLY A 128 -11.71 2.47 -10.72
CA GLY A 128 -12.79 2.64 -9.77
C GLY A 128 -13.76 3.72 -10.20
N VAL A 129 -14.93 3.79 -9.55
CA VAL A 129 -15.89 4.89 -9.73
C VAL A 129 -16.30 5.51 -8.40
N TYR A 130 -16.35 6.84 -8.34
CA TYR A 130 -17.06 7.58 -7.30
C TYR A 130 -18.40 8.09 -7.83
N GLY A 131 -19.48 7.96 -7.06
CA GLY A 131 -20.76 8.59 -7.38
C GLY A 131 -21.97 8.02 -6.65
N GLN A 132 -23.16 8.31 -7.21
CA GLN A 132 -24.44 7.86 -6.67
C GLN A 132 -24.62 6.32 -6.77
N ILE A 133 -25.52 5.77 -5.96
CA ILE A 133 -25.77 4.31 -5.88
C ILE A 133 -25.96 3.63 -7.23
N SER A 134 -26.80 4.16 -8.12
CA SER A 134 -27.10 3.50 -9.41
C SER A 134 -25.95 3.57 -10.41
N VAL A 135 -24.98 4.48 -10.21
CA VAL A 135 -23.74 4.52 -11.01
C VAL A 135 -22.77 3.48 -10.49
N VAL A 136 -22.52 3.48 -9.17
CA VAL A 136 -21.59 2.54 -8.51
C VAL A 136 -22.04 1.09 -8.69
N GLN A 137 -23.32 0.81 -8.43
CA GLN A 137 -23.89 -0.53 -8.61
C GLN A 137 -23.74 -1.00 -10.05
N ARG A 138 -24.19 -0.20 -11.03
CA ARG A 138 -24.16 -0.59 -12.44
C ARG A 138 -22.73 -0.83 -12.94
N ALA A 139 -21.80 0.06 -12.61
CA ALA A 139 -20.41 -0.05 -13.06
C ALA A 139 -19.71 -1.30 -12.52
N LEU A 140 -20.04 -1.73 -11.29
CA LEU A 140 -19.52 -2.97 -10.70
C LEU A 140 -20.24 -4.22 -11.23
N GLU A 141 -21.57 -4.21 -11.33
CA GLU A 141 -22.37 -5.37 -11.77
C GLU A 141 -22.21 -5.68 -13.26
N GLU A 142 -22.01 -4.66 -14.10
CA GLU A 142 -21.75 -4.80 -15.55
C GLU A 142 -20.24 -4.93 -15.88
N GLY A 143 -19.35 -4.76 -14.90
CA GLY A 143 -17.91 -5.01 -15.04
C GLY A 143 -17.10 -3.91 -15.73
N HIS A 144 -17.55 -2.65 -15.64
CA HIS A 144 -16.83 -1.48 -16.16
C HIS A 144 -15.67 -1.03 -15.25
N VAL A 145 -15.77 -1.31 -13.94
CA VAL A 145 -14.75 -1.00 -12.92
C VAL A 145 -14.67 -2.13 -11.90
N ALA A 146 -13.55 -2.24 -11.19
CA ALA A 146 -13.41 -3.19 -10.07
C ALA A 146 -13.71 -2.55 -8.70
N PHE A 147 -13.54 -1.23 -8.56
CA PHE A 147 -13.68 -0.52 -7.28
C PHE A 147 -14.84 0.47 -7.28
N GLY A 148 -15.57 0.56 -6.16
CA GLY A 148 -16.74 1.44 -6.03
C GLY A 148 -16.73 2.27 -4.76
N TRP A 149 -16.87 3.58 -4.90
CA TRP A 149 -16.98 4.54 -3.81
C TRP A 149 -18.34 5.26 -3.93
N GLN A 150 -19.28 4.89 -3.05
CA GLN A 150 -20.62 5.46 -3.08
C GLN A 150 -20.68 6.74 -2.23
N THR A 151 -21.31 7.80 -2.73
CA THR A 151 -21.69 8.94 -1.86
C THR A 151 -23.14 8.84 -1.38
N VAL A 152 -23.43 9.36 -0.19
CA VAL A 152 -24.81 9.57 0.29
C VAL A 152 -25.59 10.54 -0.61
N ALA A 153 -24.90 11.49 -1.25
CA ALA A 153 -25.50 12.39 -2.22
C ALA A 153 -26.11 11.58 -3.38
N TRP A 154 -27.32 11.97 -3.80
CA TRP A 154 -28.06 11.34 -4.92
C TRP A 154 -28.35 9.83 -4.76
N SER A 155 -28.01 9.22 -3.63
CA SER A 155 -28.28 7.81 -3.32
C SER A 155 -29.62 7.59 -2.60
N HIS A 156 -30.37 8.65 -2.33
CA HIS A 156 -31.72 8.63 -1.72
C HIS A 156 -31.85 7.78 -0.44
N GLY A 157 -30.79 7.71 0.37
CA GLY A 157 -30.73 6.92 1.61
C GLY A 157 -30.46 5.42 1.43
N LEU A 158 -30.21 4.96 0.21
CA LEU A 158 -29.83 3.58 -0.10
C LEU A 158 -28.31 3.38 0.03
N ARG A 159 -27.88 2.16 0.36
CA ARG A 159 -26.46 1.73 0.32
C ARG A 159 -26.31 0.48 -0.53
N TYR A 160 -25.32 0.44 -1.42
CA TYR A 160 -24.98 -0.75 -2.21
C TYR A 160 -23.99 -1.64 -1.44
N PRO A 161 -24.31 -2.92 -1.14
CA PRO A 161 -23.43 -3.80 -0.37
C PRO A 161 -22.07 -4.12 -1.03
N GLY A 162 -21.95 -3.97 -2.36
CA GLY A 162 -20.70 -4.18 -3.09
C GLY A 162 -19.81 -2.94 -3.21
N ALA A 163 -20.18 -1.81 -2.59
CA ALA A 163 -19.30 -0.65 -2.51
C ALA A 163 -18.12 -0.93 -1.58
N HIS A 164 -16.94 -0.41 -1.93
CA HIS A 164 -15.69 -0.54 -1.17
C HIS A 164 -15.52 0.61 -0.17
N LEU A 165 -16.04 1.79 -0.52
CA LEU A 165 -16.11 2.99 0.32
C LEU A 165 -17.52 3.59 0.30
N TYR A 166 -17.90 4.28 1.39
CA TYR A 166 -19.13 5.07 1.44
C TYR A 166 -18.92 6.45 2.10
N GLN A 167 -19.18 7.54 1.37
CA GLN A 167 -19.09 8.92 1.86
C GLN A 167 -20.34 9.34 2.64
N HIS A 168 -20.14 9.96 3.80
CA HIS A 168 -21.19 10.53 4.63
C HIS A 168 -21.55 11.97 4.20
N ALA A 169 -22.58 12.53 4.85
CA ALA A 169 -22.91 13.94 4.70
C ALA A 169 -22.34 14.73 5.87
N GLY A 170 -21.74 15.88 5.57
CA GLY A 170 -21.23 16.83 6.56
C GLY A 170 -19.75 16.63 6.89
N TYR A 171 -19.12 17.73 7.28
CA TYR A 171 -17.67 17.82 7.39
C TYR A 171 -17.11 17.42 8.74
N VAL A 172 -15.87 16.95 8.71
CA VAL A 172 -14.98 16.77 9.85
C VAL A 172 -13.75 17.67 9.71
N TYR A 173 -13.07 17.97 10.82
CA TYR A 173 -12.00 18.97 10.86
C TYR A 173 -10.67 18.45 11.47
N PRO A 174 -10.07 17.36 10.96
CA PRO A 174 -8.76 16.89 11.39
C PRO A 174 -7.71 18.00 11.23
N GLY A 175 -6.98 18.33 12.30
CA GLY A 175 -6.03 19.44 12.29
C GLY A 175 -6.64 20.83 12.04
N GLY A 176 -7.98 20.97 12.14
CA GLY A 176 -8.70 22.18 11.77
C GLY A 176 -8.95 22.36 10.27
N VAL A 177 -8.66 21.35 9.45
CA VAL A 177 -8.85 21.38 7.99
C VAL A 177 -10.10 20.60 7.61
N GLU A 178 -10.96 21.21 6.79
CA GLU A 178 -12.21 20.60 6.32
C GLU A 178 -11.96 19.36 5.45
N ALA A 179 -12.66 18.28 5.78
CA ALA A 179 -12.62 17.00 5.09
C ALA A 179 -13.99 16.30 5.17
N ASP A 180 -14.27 15.46 4.17
CA ASP A 180 -15.41 14.55 4.15
C ASP A 180 -15.00 13.17 4.68
N ALA A 181 -15.89 12.52 5.43
CA ALA A 181 -15.64 11.24 6.08
C ALA A 181 -16.25 10.07 5.31
N ASN A 182 -15.52 8.96 5.21
CA ASN A 182 -15.89 7.79 4.43
C ASN A 182 -15.76 6.50 5.25
N ASP A 183 -16.81 5.66 5.27
CA ASP A 183 -16.74 4.30 5.79
C ASP A 183 -15.89 3.42 4.87
N VAL A 184 -14.95 2.65 5.45
CA VAL A 184 -14.26 1.56 4.75
C VAL A 184 -15.12 0.30 4.84
N LEU A 185 -15.57 -0.18 3.68
CA LEU A 185 -16.47 -1.34 3.55
C LEU A 185 -15.75 -2.61 3.10
N ALA A 186 -14.62 -2.49 2.40
CA ALA A 186 -13.76 -3.59 1.97
C ALA A 186 -12.31 -3.42 2.50
N PRO A 187 -11.56 -4.50 2.82
CA PRO A 187 -10.17 -4.40 3.29
C PRO A 187 -9.23 -3.80 2.25
N ASP A 188 -9.36 -4.22 0.99
CA ASP A 188 -8.85 -3.50 -0.16
C ASP A 188 -9.94 -2.53 -0.64
N TRP A 189 -9.66 -1.23 -0.60
CA TRP A 189 -10.47 -0.13 -1.11
C TRP A 189 -9.70 0.70 -2.16
N GLY A 190 -8.71 0.09 -2.81
CA GLY A 190 -7.87 0.72 -3.82
C GLY A 190 -6.66 1.48 -3.26
N GLN A 191 -6.33 1.30 -1.98
CA GLN A 191 -5.21 1.97 -1.36
C GLN A 191 -3.84 1.42 -1.80
N HIS A 192 -2.80 2.26 -1.80
CA HIS A 192 -1.46 1.92 -2.28
C HIS A 192 -0.75 0.80 -1.49
N ASN A 193 -1.17 0.57 -0.24
CA ASN A 193 -0.58 -0.37 0.70
C ASN A 193 -1.52 -1.54 1.04
N ALA A 194 -2.50 -1.85 0.18
CA ALA A 194 -3.18 -3.13 0.26
C ALA A 194 -2.21 -4.25 -0.14
N GLU A 195 -2.33 -5.42 0.49
CA GLU A 195 -1.54 -6.60 0.12
C GLU A 195 -2.13 -7.22 -1.14
N ASP A 196 -1.37 -7.28 -2.23
CA ASP A 196 -1.79 -7.97 -3.46
C ASP A 196 -1.70 -9.50 -3.26
N ASP A 197 -2.84 -10.19 -3.30
CA ASP A 197 -2.93 -11.65 -3.11
C ASP A 197 -2.56 -12.45 -4.39
N VAL A 198 -1.50 -12.04 -5.12
CA VAL A 198 -1.00 -12.72 -6.33
C VAL A 198 0.54 -12.71 -6.43
N THR A 199 1.06 -13.89 -6.79
CA THR A 199 2.46 -14.28 -7.02
C THR A 199 3.42 -13.25 -7.66
N LEU A 200 4.52 -13.01 -6.94
CA LEU A 200 5.84 -12.52 -7.34
C LEU A 200 6.16 -12.38 -8.85
N THR A 201 6.23 -11.13 -9.32
CA THR A 201 7.43 -10.62 -10.03
C THR A 201 7.94 -9.39 -9.27
N THR A 202 8.10 -9.59 -7.96
CA THR A 202 8.10 -8.56 -6.90
C THR A 202 9.26 -8.83 -5.92
N THR A 203 10.27 -9.56 -6.38
CA THR A 203 11.05 -10.47 -5.53
C THR A 203 12.24 -9.85 -4.81
N GLN A 204 12.82 -8.76 -5.32
CA GLN A 204 13.99 -8.12 -4.68
C GLN A 204 13.57 -7.04 -3.67
N ASP A 205 12.82 -6.02 -4.11
CA ASP A 205 12.33 -4.96 -3.20
C ASP A 205 11.33 -5.50 -2.18
N GLY A 206 10.41 -6.38 -2.59
CA GLY A 206 9.46 -7.01 -1.67
C GLY A 206 10.16 -7.84 -0.59
N TRP A 207 11.24 -8.55 -0.92
CA TRP A 207 12.01 -9.32 0.06
C TRP A 207 12.84 -8.43 1.00
N LEU A 208 13.43 -7.34 0.49
CA LEU A 208 14.13 -6.34 1.30
C LEU A 208 13.18 -5.67 2.31
N HIS A 209 11.99 -5.26 1.86
CA HIS A 209 10.98 -4.64 2.71
C HIS A 209 10.36 -5.62 3.73
N ASP A 210 9.92 -6.80 3.30
CA ASP A 210 9.37 -7.84 4.21
C ASP A 210 10.41 -8.32 5.24
N THR A 211 11.67 -8.52 4.82
CA THR A 211 12.76 -8.89 5.75
C THR A 211 13.04 -7.78 6.75
N ARG A 212 13.10 -6.52 6.31
CA ARG A 212 13.26 -5.35 7.19
C ARG A 212 12.12 -5.26 8.20
N ASP A 213 10.88 -5.35 7.74
CA ASP A 213 9.70 -5.10 8.57
C ASP A 213 9.45 -6.26 9.55
N ARG A 214 9.78 -7.51 9.17
CA ARG A 214 9.84 -8.65 10.09
C ARG A 214 10.94 -8.51 11.13
N VAL A 215 12.14 -8.08 10.74
CA VAL A 215 13.25 -7.82 11.68
C VAL A 215 12.86 -6.73 12.69
N MET A 216 12.27 -5.63 12.24
CA MET A 216 11.80 -4.56 13.12
C MET A 216 10.63 -5.00 14.03
N GLY A 217 9.71 -5.82 13.53
CA GLY A 217 8.57 -6.35 14.29
C GLY A 217 8.95 -7.31 15.44
N MET A 218 10.16 -7.90 15.42
CA MET A 218 10.67 -8.71 16.53
C MET A 218 11.58 -7.94 17.49
N LEU A 219 12.17 -6.82 17.04
CA LEU A 219 13.11 -6.01 17.82
C LEU A 219 12.44 -4.88 18.61
N VAL A 220 11.15 -4.60 18.36
CA VAL A 220 10.41 -3.50 19.01
C VAL A 220 9.03 -3.99 19.45
N GLN A 221 8.76 -3.95 20.76
CA GLN A 221 7.43 -4.21 21.34
C GLN A 221 6.90 -3.00 22.13
N ARG A 222 5.56 -2.92 22.24
CA ARG A 222 4.90 -2.06 23.24
C ARG A 222 5.01 -2.71 24.60
N TYR A 223 5.38 -1.94 25.62
CA TYR A 223 5.18 -2.37 27.00
C TYR A 223 3.69 -2.25 27.37
N THR A 224 3.16 -3.25 28.08
CA THR A 224 1.93 -3.14 28.86
C THR A 224 2.31 -2.98 30.32
N ASP A 225 1.83 -1.92 30.97
CA ASP A 225 2.06 -1.71 32.40
C ASP A 225 1.31 -2.74 33.26
N GLU A 226 1.52 -2.71 34.58
CA GLU A 226 0.86 -3.62 35.54
C GLU A 226 -0.68 -3.47 35.55
N ASP A 227 -1.20 -2.35 35.01
CA ASP A 227 -2.64 -2.08 34.79
C ASP A 227 -3.13 -2.53 33.39
N ASN A 228 -2.28 -3.19 32.60
CA ASN A 228 -2.52 -3.64 31.23
C ASN A 228 -2.82 -2.51 30.21
N LYS A 229 -2.29 -1.30 30.43
CA LYS A 229 -2.37 -0.16 29.50
C LYS A 229 -1.16 -0.16 28.58
N GLN A 230 -1.37 0.17 27.31
CA GLN A 230 -0.33 0.15 26.28
C GLN A 230 0.51 1.44 26.27
N GLY A 231 1.81 1.30 26.50
CA GLY A 231 2.79 2.40 26.44
C GLY A 231 3.40 2.65 25.05
N PRO A 232 4.26 3.67 24.91
CA PRO A 232 5.00 3.94 23.69
C PRO A 232 6.07 2.88 23.40
N TYR A 233 6.45 2.74 22.13
CA TYR A 233 7.50 1.82 21.68
C TYR A 233 8.89 2.24 22.22
N ARG A 234 9.71 1.25 22.62
CA ARG A 234 11.11 1.42 23.05
C ARG A 234 11.97 0.26 22.56
N ALA A 235 13.29 0.49 22.49
CA ALA A 235 14.28 -0.57 22.29
C ALA A 235 14.46 -1.40 23.58
N LEU A 236 14.78 -2.68 23.43
CA LEU A 236 14.94 -3.67 24.50
C LEU A 236 16.08 -3.33 25.47
N ASP A 237 15.90 -3.62 26.76
CA ASP A 237 16.98 -3.60 27.76
C ASP A 237 17.59 -5.01 27.92
N THR A 238 18.81 -5.05 28.43
CA THR A 238 19.68 -6.19 28.71
C THR A 238 19.08 -7.32 29.57
N GLY A 239 17.88 -7.12 30.14
CA GLY A 239 17.13 -8.16 30.86
C GLY A 239 16.44 -9.21 29.97
N ASP A 240 16.11 -8.88 28.73
CA ASP A 240 15.20 -9.69 27.88
C ASP A 240 15.89 -10.81 27.06
N GLY A 241 17.06 -11.27 27.50
CA GLY A 241 17.89 -12.24 26.76
C GLY A 241 17.22 -13.58 26.43
N ALA A 242 16.22 -14.00 27.22
CA ALA A 242 15.43 -15.21 26.96
C ALA A 242 14.44 -15.04 25.79
N PHE A 243 13.93 -13.83 25.57
CA PHE A 243 12.99 -13.52 24.48
C PHE A 243 13.72 -13.49 23.13
N LEU A 244 14.93 -12.92 23.09
CA LEU A 244 15.81 -12.93 21.91
C LEU A 244 16.12 -14.35 21.41
N LEU A 245 16.39 -15.29 22.33
CA LEU A 245 16.58 -16.71 21.99
C LEU A 245 15.32 -17.34 21.35
N GLY A 246 14.13 -16.96 21.81
CA GLY A 246 12.85 -17.38 21.21
C GLY A 246 12.63 -16.81 19.81
N ALA A 247 12.94 -15.52 19.60
CA ALA A 247 12.83 -14.87 18.30
C ALA A 247 13.81 -15.45 17.26
N ILE A 248 15.05 -15.74 17.67
CA ILE A 248 16.06 -16.39 16.81
C ILE A 248 15.59 -17.80 16.39
N ALA A 249 15.01 -18.57 17.31
CA ALA A 249 14.47 -19.90 17.00
C ALA A 249 13.28 -19.85 16.01
N GLN A 250 12.41 -18.84 16.13
CA GLN A 250 11.32 -18.62 15.17
C GLN A 250 11.81 -18.13 13.79
N LEU A 251 12.98 -17.49 13.72
CA LEU A 251 13.59 -17.09 12.45
C LEU A 251 14.11 -18.30 11.67
N GLY A 252 14.79 -19.24 12.34
CA GLY A 252 15.30 -20.47 11.73
C GLY A 252 14.19 -21.23 10.99
N ALA A 253 13.07 -21.50 11.68
CA ALA A 253 11.93 -22.21 11.12
C ALA A 253 11.25 -21.51 9.91
N LYS A 254 11.46 -20.19 9.72
CA LYS A 254 10.97 -19.43 8.56
C LYS A 254 11.99 -19.36 7.43
N VAL A 255 13.28 -19.43 7.73
CA VAL A 255 14.36 -19.55 6.72
C VAL A 255 14.33 -20.93 6.07
N ASP A 256 14.03 -21.99 6.84
CA ASP A 256 13.82 -23.36 6.32
C ASP A 256 12.73 -23.43 5.23
N ALA A 257 11.76 -22.51 5.23
CA ALA A 257 10.67 -22.45 4.25
C ALA A 257 11.03 -21.72 2.94
N LEU A 258 12.17 -21.02 2.89
CA LEU A 258 12.57 -20.14 1.77
C LEU A 258 13.80 -20.64 0.99
N ALA A 259 14.33 -21.82 1.31
CA ALA A 259 15.59 -22.35 0.77
C ALA A 259 15.50 -22.89 -0.68
N GLY A 260 14.91 -22.13 -1.60
CA GLY A 260 14.82 -22.49 -3.02
C GLY A 260 14.92 -21.32 -4.00
N VAL A 261 15.86 -21.46 -4.95
CA VAL A 261 15.89 -20.87 -6.31
C VAL A 261 16.54 -19.47 -6.52
N LEU A 262 17.84 -19.37 -6.91
CA LEU A 262 18.34 -18.89 -8.25
C LEU A 262 19.86 -19.08 -8.57
N SER A 263 20.72 -18.16 -9.10
CA SER A 263 21.89 -18.36 -10.07
C SER A 263 23.44 -18.21 -9.73
N ASP A 264 24.31 -18.70 -10.66
CA ASP A 264 25.79 -18.98 -10.68
C ASP A 264 26.50 -19.75 -9.54
N ASP A 265 26.81 -19.19 -8.36
CA ASP A 265 26.99 -20.08 -7.18
C ASP A 265 25.66 -20.76 -6.87
N GLU A 266 24.62 -19.99 -7.04
CA GLU A 266 23.26 -20.45 -6.96
C GLU A 266 22.93 -21.22 -8.29
N ALA A 267 23.69 -21.15 -9.41
CA ALA A 267 23.55 -22.06 -10.56
C ALA A 267 24.37 -23.36 -10.43
N ASN A 268 25.35 -23.42 -9.53
CA ASN A 268 25.75 -24.68 -8.92
C ASN A 268 24.57 -25.23 -8.07
N ILE A 269 23.76 -24.37 -7.44
CA ILE A 269 22.47 -24.77 -6.84
C ILE A 269 21.44 -25.19 -7.92
N ILE A 270 21.27 -24.50 -9.06
CA ILE A 270 20.42 -24.92 -10.19
C ILE A 270 20.92 -26.25 -10.78
N ALA A 271 22.23 -26.46 -10.87
CA ALA A 271 22.82 -27.71 -11.34
C ALA A 271 22.59 -28.87 -10.34
N ALA A 272 22.74 -28.61 -9.04
CA ALA A 272 22.41 -29.56 -7.98
C ALA A 272 20.90 -29.90 -8.00
N VAL A 273 20.02 -28.91 -8.16
CA VAL A 273 18.57 -29.07 -8.32
C VAL A 273 18.18 -29.77 -9.63
N ARG A 274 18.97 -29.65 -10.70
CA ARG A 274 18.78 -30.45 -11.93
C ARG A 274 19.21 -31.91 -11.77
N ALA A 275 20.31 -32.17 -11.05
CA ALA A 275 20.72 -33.53 -10.69
C ALA A 275 19.68 -34.25 -9.81
N GLN A 276 18.87 -33.48 -9.07
CA GLN A 276 17.74 -33.93 -8.25
C GLN A 276 16.49 -34.38 -9.04
N GLN A 277 16.49 -34.40 -10.38
CA GLN A 277 15.40 -35.02 -11.14
C GLN A 277 15.27 -36.54 -10.92
N ASN A 278 16.16 -37.16 -10.12
CA ASN A 278 15.98 -38.49 -9.52
C ASN A 278 16.12 -38.51 -7.97
N GLY A 279 15.63 -37.46 -7.29
CA GLY A 279 15.04 -37.47 -5.92
C GLY A 279 15.88 -37.83 -4.68
N GLY A 280 16.32 -36.83 -3.89
CA GLY A 280 16.74 -36.99 -2.49
C GLY A 280 17.16 -35.70 -1.76
N GLN A 281 16.58 -35.40 -0.59
CA GLN A 281 16.69 -34.15 0.21
C GLN A 281 18.05 -33.41 0.29
N ILE A 282 17.97 -32.08 0.51
CA ILE A 282 19.07 -31.10 0.65
C ILE A 282 19.61 -31.04 2.10
N ASP A 283 20.91 -30.80 2.30
CA ASP A 283 21.55 -30.59 3.62
C ASP A 283 21.63 -29.09 3.98
N LEU A 284 20.99 -28.72 5.08
CA LEU A 284 20.80 -27.35 5.55
C LEU A 284 21.99 -26.80 6.38
N ASN A 285 22.83 -27.66 6.94
CA ASN A 285 23.87 -27.24 7.89
C ASN A 285 25.05 -26.54 7.21
N ALA A 286 25.41 -26.96 6.00
CA ALA A 286 26.45 -26.33 5.19
C ALA A 286 26.05 -24.91 4.75
N LEU A 287 24.75 -24.69 4.49
CA LEU A 287 24.19 -23.41 4.09
C LEU A 287 24.31 -22.37 5.22
N ALA A 288 23.86 -22.72 6.43
CA ALA A 288 23.90 -21.83 7.60
C ALA A 288 25.33 -21.39 7.98
N ALA A 289 26.31 -22.29 7.88
CA ALA A 289 27.73 -22.00 8.17
C ALA A 289 28.32 -20.92 7.24
N THR A 290 27.80 -20.78 6.02
CA THR A 290 28.33 -19.89 4.98
C THR A 290 27.90 -18.43 5.19
N MET A 291 26.75 -18.19 5.83
CA MET A 291 26.20 -16.83 6.04
C MET A 291 26.70 -16.14 7.32
N ALA A 292 27.15 -16.90 8.32
CA ALA A 292 27.57 -16.39 9.63
C ALA A 292 28.65 -15.27 9.60
N PRO A 293 29.67 -15.29 8.72
CA PRO A 293 30.71 -14.25 8.69
C PRO A 293 30.23 -12.85 8.32
N VAL A 294 29.06 -12.72 7.68
CA VAL A 294 28.53 -11.44 7.17
C VAL A 294 27.79 -10.66 8.27
N LEU A 295 27.09 -11.37 9.16
CA LEU A 295 26.22 -10.77 10.19
C LEU A 295 26.98 -10.43 11.49
N ALA A 296 27.98 -11.24 11.86
CA ALA A 296 28.72 -11.07 13.11
C ALA A 296 29.46 -9.71 13.27
N PRO A 297 30.06 -9.10 12.23
CA PRO A 297 30.77 -7.82 12.37
C PRO A 297 29.86 -6.62 12.63
N ILE A 298 28.57 -6.71 12.27
CA ILE A 298 27.61 -5.60 12.32
C ILE A 298 26.98 -5.48 13.71
N LEU A 299 26.55 -6.60 14.30
CA LEU A 299 25.82 -6.61 15.56
C LEU A 299 26.72 -6.41 16.79
N GLY A 300 27.96 -6.91 16.75
CA GLY A 300 28.90 -6.85 17.87
C GLY A 300 29.22 -5.42 18.39
N PRO A 301 29.49 -4.43 17.52
CA PRO A 301 29.73 -3.05 17.94
C PRO A 301 28.49 -2.32 18.47
N LEU A 302 27.33 -2.50 17.82
CA LEU A 302 26.09 -1.78 18.14
C LEU A 302 25.53 -2.17 19.51
N ILE A 303 25.57 -3.47 19.84
CA ILE A 303 25.17 -4.01 21.16
C ILE A 303 26.06 -3.44 22.28
N LYS A 304 27.34 -3.17 22.00
CA LYS A 304 28.29 -2.59 22.98
C LYS A 304 28.14 -1.08 23.20
N ALA A 305 27.42 -0.37 22.33
CA ALA A 305 27.36 1.09 22.32
C ALA A 305 26.06 1.67 22.91
N GLY A 306 25.06 0.85 23.25
CA GLY A 306 23.73 1.32 23.63
C GLY A 306 22.99 1.98 22.45
N ALA A 307 23.23 1.49 21.23
CA ALA A 307 22.69 2.03 19.99
C ALA A 307 21.14 2.04 19.99
N THR A 308 20.55 3.11 19.46
CA THR A 308 19.09 3.22 19.31
C THR A 308 18.57 2.37 18.15
N ALA A 309 17.25 2.18 18.08
CA ALA A 309 16.63 1.48 16.96
C ALA A 309 16.92 2.12 15.59
N ASP A 310 17.12 3.45 15.55
CA ASP A 310 17.45 4.19 14.34
C ASP A 310 18.92 4.02 13.95
N ASP A 311 19.85 3.95 14.93
CA ASP A 311 21.26 3.63 14.69
C ASP A 311 21.44 2.22 14.11
N VAL A 312 20.71 1.24 14.65
CA VAL A 312 20.72 -0.15 14.16
C VAL A 312 20.13 -0.22 12.74
N ARG A 313 19.02 0.47 12.47
CA ARG A 313 18.40 0.54 11.14
C ARG A 313 19.37 1.14 10.12
N ALA A 314 20.01 2.27 10.45
CA ALA A 314 20.97 2.93 9.58
C ALA A 314 22.20 2.07 9.27
N ALA A 315 22.70 1.30 10.24
CA ALA A 315 23.86 0.42 10.06
C ALA A 315 23.57 -0.80 9.16
N VAL A 316 22.37 -1.39 9.29
CA VAL A 316 21.91 -2.49 8.41
C VAL A 316 21.71 -1.99 6.98
N ASP A 317 20.99 -0.87 6.82
CA ASP A 317 20.76 -0.23 5.52
C ASP A 317 22.06 0.11 4.79
N ALA A 318 23.03 0.71 5.50
CA ALA A 318 24.32 1.07 4.93
C ALA A 318 25.13 -0.16 4.49
N SER A 319 25.06 -1.26 5.25
CA SER A 319 25.78 -2.50 4.95
C SER A 319 25.19 -3.22 3.74
N LEU A 320 23.86 -3.31 3.65
CA LEU A 320 23.16 -3.87 2.49
C LEU A 320 23.45 -3.05 1.22
N LYS A 321 23.37 -1.71 1.31
CA LYS A 321 23.72 -0.81 0.19
C LYS A 321 25.19 -0.96 -0.25
N ALA A 322 26.13 -1.16 0.69
CA ALA A 322 27.54 -1.36 0.36
C ALA A 322 27.83 -2.72 -0.30
N ILE A 323 27.06 -3.76 0.03
CA ILE A 323 27.14 -5.08 -0.64
C ILE A 323 26.58 -4.97 -2.07
N LEU A 324 25.40 -4.35 -2.25
CA LEU A 324 24.79 -4.12 -3.55
C LEU A 324 25.69 -3.26 -4.47
N ALA A 325 26.32 -2.21 -3.93
CA ALA A 325 27.24 -1.37 -4.69
C ALA A 325 28.52 -2.10 -5.16
N LYS A 326 28.95 -3.16 -4.46
CA LYS A 326 30.07 -4.03 -4.88
C LYS A 326 29.66 -5.14 -5.84
N ALA A 327 28.40 -5.56 -5.83
CA ALA A 327 27.86 -6.51 -6.79
C ALA A 327 27.57 -5.87 -8.15
N ALA A 328 27.48 -4.54 -8.21
CA ALA A 328 27.22 -3.75 -9.41
C ALA A 328 28.50 -3.17 -10.08
N SER A 329 29.69 -3.58 -9.64
CA SER A 329 31.00 -3.06 -10.10
C SER A 329 31.94 -4.15 -10.59
#